data_AF-M8DVJ4-F1
#
_entry.id   AF-M8DVJ4-F1
#
_cell.length_a   1.000
_cell.length_b   1.000
_cell.length_c   1.000
_cell.angle_alpha   90.00
_cell.angle_beta   90.00
_cell.angle_gamma   90.00
#
_symmetry.space_group_name_H-M   'P 1'
#
loop_
_entity.id
_entity.type
_entity.pdbx_description
1 polymer ?
#
loop_
_entity_poly.entity_id
_entity_poly.type
_entity_poly.pdbx_seq_one_letter_code
_entity_poly.pdbx_strand_id
1 'polypeptide(L)'
;MNKYIYWSDSLELRRYSNNTIILVKKDNIEGVPNQENIQTLSLNDTAAEIIQLIDGTKTYNEIISFLSSKYNESFSSIDEKVKLFLHNMSNTYNLKVKTQDHPKKTPVYLVDESTLYPTVASIELTNKCNLRCLYTSKLTF
;
A
#
# COMPACT_ATOMS: atom_id res chain seq x y z
N MET A 1 19.49 11.64 -22.25
CA MET A 1 19.43 10.27 -21.69
C MET A 1 18.23 10.21 -20.76
N ASN A 2 17.23 9.39 -21.09
CA ASN A 2 16.07 9.20 -20.22
C ASN A 2 16.51 8.28 -19.07
N LYS A 3 16.56 8.80 -17.85
CA LYS A 3 16.93 8.02 -16.67
C LYS A 3 15.72 7.30 -16.11
N TYR A 4 15.95 6.10 -15.58
CA TYR A 4 14.94 5.31 -14.90
C TYR A 4 14.73 5.84 -13.49
N ILE A 5 13.49 5.84 -13.02
CA ILE A 5 13.15 6.42 -11.72
C ILE A 5 12.72 5.34 -10.72
N TYR A 6 13.19 5.48 -9.48
CA TYR A 6 12.90 4.54 -8.40
C TYR A 6 12.82 5.26 -7.04
N TRP A 7 12.10 4.69 -6.09
CA TRP A 7 12.05 5.20 -4.72
C TRP A 7 13.37 4.97 -3.98
N SER A 8 13.89 5.99 -3.28
CA SER A 8 15.09 5.84 -2.48
C SER A 8 14.89 5.01 -1.22
N ASP A 9 13.66 4.96 -0.73
CA ASP A 9 13.26 4.33 0.51
C ASP A 9 12.63 2.96 0.22
N SER A 10 12.71 2.05 1.19
CA SER A 10 12.06 0.74 1.08
C SER A 10 10.57 0.90 1.39
N LEU A 11 9.74 0.77 0.36
CA LEU A 11 8.30 1.00 0.42
C LEU A 11 7.51 -0.31 0.35
N GLU A 12 6.44 -0.39 1.14
CA GLU A 12 5.47 -1.46 1.13
C GLU A 12 4.05 -0.86 1.09
N LEU A 13 3.19 -1.41 0.26
CA LEU A 13 1.78 -1.09 0.19
C LEU A 13 0.99 -2.22 0.84
N ARG A 14 0.13 -1.89 1.80
CA ARG A 14 -0.78 -2.85 2.45
C ARG A 14 -2.20 -2.55 2.02
N ARG A 15 -2.88 -3.51 1.39
CA ARG A 15 -4.29 -3.41 1.04
C ARG A 15 -5.11 -4.21 2.04
N TYR A 16 -6.08 -3.55 2.68
CA TYR A 16 -6.97 -4.16 3.65
C TYR A 16 -8.29 -4.60 2.99
N SER A 17 -9.03 -5.48 3.68
CA SER A 17 -10.32 -6.02 3.21
C SER A 17 -11.38 -4.96 2.92
N ASN A 18 -11.27 -3.77 3.49
CA ASN A 18 -12.14 -2.62 3.22
C ASN A 18 -11.68 -1.77 2.02
N ASN A 19 -10.79 -2.31 1.17
CA ASN A 19 -10.16 -1.63 0.04
C ASN A 19 -9.31 -0.39 0.42
N THR A 20 -8.97 -0.22 1.70
CA THR A 20 -8.02 0.83 2.12
C THR A 20 -6.61 0.39 1.76
N ILE A 21 -5.85 1.25 1.09
CA ILE A 21 -4.42 1.01 0.80
C ILE A 21 -3.59 1.92 1.69
N ILE A 22 -2.64 1.35 2.42
CA ILE A 22 -1.72 2.05 3.29
C ILE A 22 -0.30 1.93 2.73
N LEU A 23 0.39 3.06 2.55
CA LEU A 23 1.83 3.08 2.31
C LEU A 23 2.58 2.97 3.63
N VAL A 24 3.56 2.07 3.68
CA VAL A 24 4.47 1.85 4.80
C VAL A 24 5.89 2.13 4.34
N LYS A 25 6.55 3.06 5.03
CA LYS A 25 7.98 3.33 4.90
C LYS A 25 8.74 2.48 5.95
N LYS A 26 9.65 1.61 5.49
CA LYS A 26 10.51 0.84 6.41
C LYS A 26 11.78 1.61 6.71
N ASP A 27 11.79 2.31 7.84
CA ASP A 27 13.01 2.90 8.39
C ASP A 27 13.73 1.84 9.25
N ASN A 28 14.95 1.46 8.87
CA ASN A 28 15.81 0.65 9.73
C ASN A 28 16.39 1.57 10.82
N ILE A 29 15.76 1.62 11.99
CA ILE A 29 16.39 2.24 13.16
C ILE A 29 17.38 1.22 13.74
N GLU A 30 18.68 1.46 13.53
CA GLU A 30 19.72 0.67 14.19
C GLU A 30 19.56 0.76 15.73
N GLY A 31 19.39 -0.39 16.39
CA GLY A 31 19.45 -0.48 17.85
C GLY A 31 18.12 -0.64 18.61
N VAL A 32 16.96 -0.68 17.94
CA VAL A 32 15.67 -0.94 18.62
C VAL A 32 14.89 -2.04 17.88
N PRO A 33 14.83 -3.28 18.41
CA PRO A 33 13.92 -4.27 17.87
C PRO A 33 12.49 -3.82 18.19
N ASN A 34 11.64 -3.70 17.17
CA ASN A 34 10.19 -3.46 17.23
C ASN A 34 9.67 -2.01 17.35
N GLN A 35 10.47 -0.99 17.03
CA GLN A 35 9.91 0.33 16.70
C GLN A 35 10.15 0.64 15.23
N GLU A 36 9.30 0.07 14.36
CA GLU A 36 9.15 0.60 13.01
C GLU A 36 8.51 1.99 13.15
N ASN A 37 9.17 3.03 12.66
CA ASN A 37 8.53 4.35 12.53
C ASN A 37 7.60 4.29 11.32
N ILE A 38 6.47 3.59 11.47
CA ILE A 38 5.53 3.32 10.40
C ILE A 38 4.78 4.62 10.11
N GLN A 39 5.29 5.42 9.18
CA GLN A 39 4.48 6.46 8.56
C GLN A 39 3.47 5.79 7.63
N THR A 40 2.22 5.69 8.11
CA THR A 40 1.10 5.14 7.34
C THR A 40 0.37 6.25 6.60
N LEU A 41 0.29 6.15 5.28
CA LEU A 41 -0.51 7.04 4.45
C LEU A 41 -1.62 6.28 3.75
N SER A 42 -2.87 6.73 3.92
CA SER A 42 -4.01 6.21 3.14
C SER A 42 -3.92 6.71 1.71
N LEU A 43 -3.95 5.79 0.75
CA LEU A 43 -3.83 6.04 -0.67
C LEU A 43 -5.10 5.60 -1.40
N ASN A 44 -5.43 6.32 -2.48
CA ASN A 44 -6.35 5.81 -3.48
C ASN A 44 -5.63 4.85 -4.45
N ASP A 45 -6.40 4.12 -5.25
CA ASP A 45 -5.84 3.14 -6.20
C ASP A 45 -4.88 3.78 -7.22
N THR A 46 -5.18 4.99 -7.69
CA THR A 46 -4.31 5.73 -8.62
C THR A 46 -2.95 6.05 -8.01
N ALA A 47 -2.92 6.51 -6.76
CA ALA A 47 -1.68 6.81 -6.06
C ALA A 47 -0.86 5.54 -5.79
N ALA A 48 -1.52 4.46 -5.39
CA ALA A 48 -0.87 3.17 -5.20
C ALA A 48 -0.23 2.66 -6.51
N GLU A 49 -0.93 2.83 -7.64
CA GLU A 49 -0.41 2.48 -8.95
C GLU A 49 0.80 3.33 -9.36
N ILE A 50 0.75 4.66 -9.18
CA ILE A 50 1.89 5.54 -9.47
C ILE A 50 3.11 5.11 -8.66
N ILE A 51 2.94 4.77 -7.38
CA ILE A 51 4.05 4.30 -6.54
C ILE A 51 4.62 2.98 -7.06
N GLN A 52 3.78 2.02 -7.46
CA GLN A 52 4.24 0.74 -8.01
C GLN A 52 4.97 0.86 -9.35
N LEU A 53 4.60 1.85 -10.18
CA LEU A 53 5.25 2.09 -11.47
C LEU A 53 6.67 2.67 -11.32
N ILE A 54 6.98 3.30 -10.20
CA ILE A 54 8.29 3.89 -9.89
C ILE A 54 9.18 2.84 -9.21
N ASP A 55 9.44 1.75 -9.91
CA ASP A 55 10.24 0.61 -9.43
C ASP A 55 11.63 0.54 -10.07
N GLY A 56 12.07 1.56 -10.80
CA GLY A 56 13.36 1.58 -11.48
C GLY A 56 13.40 0.87 -12.84
N THR A 57 12.28 0.31 -13.31
CA THR A 57 12.20 -0.32 -14.64
C THR A 57 11.77 0.62 -15.76
N LYS A 58 11.17 1.77 -15.42
CA LYS A 58 10.66 2.76 -16.37
C LYS A 58 11.25 4.15 -16.12
N THR A 59 11.35 4.91 -17.20
CA THR A 59 11.64 6.34 -17.18
C THR A 59 10.38 7.13 -16.85
N TYR A 60 10.54 8.38 -16.41
CA TYR A 60 9.41 9.23 -16.09
C TYR A 60 8.43 9.38 -17.27
N ASN A 61 8.94 9.63 -18.48
CA ASN A 61 8.10 9.78 -19.67
C ASN A 61 7.33 8.52 -20.02
N GLU A 62 7.92 7.33 -19.86
CA GLU A 62 7.22 6.07 -20.09
C GLU A 62 6.07 5.88 -19.10
N ILE A 63 6.24 6.30 -17.84
CA ILE A 63 5.18 6.26 -16.83
C ILE A 63 4.05 7.22 -17.20
N ILE A 64 4.36 8.46 -17.61
CA ILE A 64 3.33 9.42 -18.05
C ILE A 64 2.60 8.90 -19.29
N SER A 65 3.31 8.37 -20.28
CA SER A 65 2.70 7.77 -21.48
C SER A 65 1.80 6.58 -21.14
N PHE A 66 2.21 5.72 -20.21
CA PHE A 66 1.41 4.59 -19.73
C PHE A 66 0.12 5.07 -19.05
N LEU A 67 0.22 6.00 -18.11
CA LEU A 67 -0.92 6.54 -17.37
C LEU A 67 -1.87 7.33 -18.28
N SER A 68 -1.33 8.13 -19.20
CA SER A 68 -2.09 8.86 -20.22
C SER A 68 -2.92 7.91 -21.09
N SER A 69 -2.32 6.80 -21.53
CA SER A 69 -3.03 5.77 -22.30
C SER A 69 -4.08 5.04 -21.46
N LYS A 70 -3.76 4.72 -20.19
CA LYS A 70 -4.65 3.98 -19.29
C LYS A 70 -5.90 4.79 -18.92
N TYR A 71 -5.73 6.07 -18.61
CA TYR A 71 -6.84 6.96 -18.19
C TYR A 71 -7.47 7.74 -19.35
N ASN A 72 -6.96 7.57 -20.58
CA ASN A 72 -7.40 8.31 -21.75
C ASN A 72 -7.36 9.84 -21.52
N GLU A 73 -6.30 10.30 -20.86
CA GLU A 73 -6.04 11.71 -20.54
C GLU A 73 -4.82 12.22 -21.31
N SER A 74 -4.71 13.54 -21.51
CA SER A 74 -3.57 14.12 -22.21
C SER A 74 -2.27 13.96 -21.41
N PHE A 75 -1.15 13.79 -22.12
CA PHE A 75 0.18 13.68 -21.51
C PHE A 75 0.48 14.85 -20.56
N SER A 76 0.14 16.08 -20.96
CA SER A 76 0.36 17.29 -20.16
C SER A 76 -0.44 17.27 -18.84
N SER A 77 -1.70 16.80 -18.87
CA SER A 77 -2.53 16.76 -17.67
C SER A 77 -2.02 15.72 -16.67
N ILE A 78 -1.64 14.53 -17.16
CA ILE A 78 -1.04 13.49 -16.31
C ILE A 78 0.31 13.94 -15.76
N ASP A 79 1.15 14.58 -16.57
CA ASP A 79 2.44 15.12 -16.13
C ASP A 79 2.28 16.11 -14.95
N GLU A 80 1.34 17.05 -15.04
CA GLU A 80 1.05 17.98 -13.94
C GLU A 80 0.57 17.27 -12.67
N LYS A 81 -0.36 16.31 -12.81
CA LYS A 81 -0.89 15.54 -11.68
C LYS A 81 0.21 14.70 -11.01
N VAL A 82 1.06 14.04 -11.79
CA VAL A 82 2.16 13.21 -11.28
C VAL A 82 3.25 14.09 -10.63
N LYS A 83 3.59 15.25 -11.21
CA LYS A 83 4.49 16.22 -10.57
C LYS A 83 3.97 16.70 -9.22
N LEU A 84 2.71 17.09 -9.14
CA LEU A 84 2.08 17.51 -7.90
C LEU A 84 2.09 16.40 -6.85
N PHE A 85 1.79 15.17 -7.28
CA PHE A 85 1.87 13.99 -6.42
C PHE A 85 3.28 13.77 -5.86
N LEU A 86 4.31 13.76 -6.71
CA LEU A 86 5.70 13.57 -6.28
C LEU A 86 6.18 14.69 -5.37
N HIS A 87 5.76 15.93 -5.63
CA HIS A 87 6.05 17.08 -4.77
C HIS A 87 5.45 16.91 -3.37
N ASN A 88 4.18 16.48 -3.28
CA ASN A 88 3.53 16.21 -2.01
C ASN A 88 4.20 15.03 -1.27
N MET A 89 4.58 13.98 -1.98
CA MET A 89 5.32 12.84 -1.41
C MET A 89 6.67 13.26 -0.81
N SER A 90 7.41 14.12 -1.52
CA SER A 90 8.69 14.63 -1.04
C SER A 90 8.53 15.55 0.17
N ASN A 91 7.61 16.51 0.13
CA ASN A 91 7.53 17.55 1.17
C ASN A 91 6.82 17.09 2.43
N THR A 92 5.75 16.31 2.29
CA THR A 92 4.92 15.90 3.42
C THR A 92 5.44 14.62 4.07
N TYR A 93 6.00 13.70 3.29
CA TYR A 93 6.38 12.36 3.75
C TYR A 93 7.88 12.07 3.63
N ASN A 94 8.67 13.04 3.15
CA ASN A 94 10.12 12.90 2.95
C ASN A 94 10.49 11.65 2.12
N LEU A 95 9.65 11.32 1.14
CA LEU A 95 9.87 10.22 0.19
C LEU A 95 10.54 10.78 -1.06
N LYS A 96 11.72 10.26 -1.40
CA LYS A 96 12.50 10.79 -2.53
C LYS A 96 12.55 9.79 -3.67
N VAL A 97 12.46 10.32 -4.88
CA VAL A 97 12.69 9.57 -6.12
C VAL A 97 14.13 9.82 -6.57
N LYS A 98 14.86 8.75 -6.84
CA LYS A 98 16.21 8.78 -7.41
C LYS A 98 16.17 8.34 -8.87
N THR A 99 17.26 8.62 -9.57
CA THR A 99 17.44 8.26 -10.97
C THR A 99 18.60 7.29 -11.12
N GLN A 100 18.52 6.42 -12.12
CA GLN A 100 19.58 5.49 -12.49
C GLN A 100 19.69 5.37 -14.02
N ASP A 101 20.89 5.03 -14.51
CA ASP A 101 21.18 5.01 -15.95
C ASP A 101 20.74 3.70 -16.64
N HIS A 102 20.59 2.63 -15.87
CA HIS A 102 20.17 1.31 -16.36
C HIS A 102 18.92 0.83 -15.62
N PRO A 103 18.01 0.10 -16.30
CA PRO A 103 16.81 -0.42 -15.67
C PRO A 103 17.20 -1.46 -14.63
N LYS A 104 16.84 -1.21 -13.37
CA LYS A 104 17.09 -2.09 -12.23
C LYS A 104 15.88 -2.03 -11.32
N LYS A 105 15.27 -3.19 -11.08
CA LYS A 105 14.06 -3.29 -10.26
C LYS A 105 14.38 -3.07 -8.79
N THR A 106 13.73 -2.07 -8.20
CA THR A 106 13.64 -1.81 -6.76
C THR A 106 12.18 -2.09 -6.38
N PRO A 107 11.89 -3.28 -5.84
CA PRO A 107 10.51 -3.72 -5.66
C PRO A 107 9.77 -2.85 -4.63
N VAL A 108 8.58 -2.41 -4.99
CA VAL A 108 7.54 -1.96 -4.05
C VAL A 108 6.61 -3.14 -3.84
N TYR A 109 6.54 -3.67 -2.63
CA TYR A 109 5.71 -4.84 -2.33
C TYR A 109 4.26 -4.42 -2.10
N LEU A 110 3.30 -5.14 -2.70
CA LEU A 110 1.90 -5.06 -2.34
C LEU A 110 1.55 -6.29 -1.50
N VAL A 111 1.05 -6.06 -0.29
CA VAL A 111 0.63 -7.11 0.64
C VAL A 111 -0.88 -6.97 0.84
N ASP A 112 -1.64 -7.99 0.44
CA ASP A 112 -3.07 -8.07 0.75
C ASP A 112 -3.25 -8.63 2.17
N GLU A 113 -3.65 -7.77 3.10
CA GLU A 113 -3.98 -8.12 4.48
C GLU A 113 -5.38 -8.74 4.51
N SER A 114 -5.47 -10.02 4.13
CA SER A 114 -6.68 -10.85 4.28
C SER A 114 -6.77 -11.50 5.67
N THR A 115 -5.85 -11.18 6.57
CA THR A 115 -5.70 -11.87 7.86
C THR A 115 -6.78 -11.39 8.83
N LEU A 116 -7.88 -12.15 8.89
CA LEU A 116 -8.84 -12.06 9.98
C LEU A 116 -8.17 -12.61 11.25
N TYR A 117 -7.66 -11.74 12.10
CA TYR A 117 -7.26 -12.11 13.45
C TYR A 117 -8.52 -12.22 14.31
N PRO A 118 -8.91 -13.42 14.78
CA PRO A 118 -10.04 -13.53 15.70
C PRO A 118 -9.66 -12.85 17.02
N THR A 119 -10.26 -11.69 17.29
CA THR A 119 -10.04 -10.93 18.53
C THR A 119 -10.63 -11.66 19.75
N VAL A 120 -11.64 -12.49 19.51
CA VAL A 120 -12.36 -13.24 20.53
C VAL A 120 -12.65 -14.64 19.99
N ALA A 121 -12.34 -15.65 20.80
CA ALA A 121 -12.80 -17.02 20.60
C ALA A 121 -13.77 -17.38 21.75
N SER A 122 -14.95 -17.89 21.41
CA SER A 122 -15.87 -18.47 22.40
C SER A 122 -15.69 -19.97 22.40
N ILE A 123 -15.40 -20.55 23.56
CA ILE A 123 -15.28 -22.00 23.75
C ILE A 123 -16.52 -22.47 24.50
N GLU A 124 -17.39 -23.23 23.84
CA GLU A 124 -18.53 -23.90 24.48
C GLU A 124 -18.03 -25.15 25.20
N LEU A 125 -18.02 -25.12 26.54
CA LEU A 125 -17.52 -26.22 27.38
C LEU A 125 -18.44 -27.44 27.38
N THR A 126 -19.72 -27.27 27.06
CA THR A 126 -20.71 -28.36 26.98
C THR A 126 -21.94 -27.92 26.20
N ASN A 127 -22.41 -28.79 25.29
CA ASN A 127 -23.67 -28.59 24.58
C ASN A 127 -24.90 -28.93 25.44
N LYS A 128 -24.71 -29.52 26.63
CA LYS A 128 -25.74 -29.89 27.58
C LYS A 128 -25.92 -28.79 28.62
N CYS A 129 -27.05 -28.10 28.58
CA CYS A 129 -27.51 -27.19 29.63
C CYS A 129 -28.64 -27.87 30.42
N ASN A 130 -28.47 -28.00 31.74
CA ASN A 130 -29.50 -28.56 32.63
C ASN A 130 -30.60 -27.53 33.00
N LEU A 131 -30.54 -26.33 32.43
CA LEU A 131 -31.50 -25.25 32.65
C LEU A 131 -32.30 -25.01 31.36
N ARG A 132 -33.63 -24.95 31.47
CA ARG A 132 -34.54 -24.57 30.37
C ARG A 132 -34.63 -23.05 30.30
N CYS A 133 -33.72 -22.41 29.57
CA CYS A 133 -33.83 -20.97 29.30
C CYS A 133 -34.83 -20.73 28.17
N LEU A 134 -35.91 -19.99 28.47
CA LEU A 134 -37.04 -19.71 27.57
C LEU A 134 -36.67 -18.97 26.27
N TYR A 135 -35.47 -18.37 26.17
CA TYR A 135 -35.06 -17.51 25.06
C TYR A 135 -33.65 -17.83 24.56
N THR A 136 -33.42 -19.05 24.12
CA THR A 136 -32.17 -19.41 23.41
C THR A 136 -32.48 -19.77 21.97
N SER A 137 -32.04 -18.93 21.04
CA SER A 137 -32.09 -19.15 19.59
C SER A 137 -31.07 -20.23 19.19
N LYS A 138 -31.34 -21.49 19.54
CA LYS A 138 -30.74 -22.63 18.83
C LYS A 138 -31.51 -22.81 17.51
N LEU A 139 -31.14 -22.03 16.49
CA LEU A 139 -31.45 -22.33 15.09
C LEU A 139 -30.51 -23.45 14.65
N THR A 140 -31.10 -24.61 14.38
CA THR A 140 -30.43 -25.80 13.82
C THR A 140 -30.39 -25.65 12.29
N PHE A 141 -29.20 -25.79 11.69
CA PHE A 141 -29.05 -26.13 10.27
C PHE A 141 -29.08 -27.66 10.12
#